data_AF-A0A1B6K0B2-F1
#
_entry.id   AF-A0A1B6K0B2-F1
#
_cell.length_a   1.000
_cell.length_b   1.000
_cell.length_c   1.000
_cell.angle_alpha   90.00
_cell.angle_beta   90.00
_cell.angle_gamma   90.00
#
_symmetry.space_group_name_H-M   'P 1'
#
loop_
_entity.id
_entity.type
_entity.pdbx_description
1 polymer ?
#
loop_
_entity_poly.entity_id
_entity_poly.type
_entity_poly.pdbx_seq_one_letter_code
_entity_poly.pdbx_strand_id
1 'polypeptide(L)'
;SVEVPTLLEYLFLAKCMTGDEEGAKLTYESLLDEYPLFLPSEDLYEEYKLALGGCKEAALVKAETGRNVGLRFVDKDHETISDPVCCGRVQPQGGLKCHLVHYNRSQLRINPFQLEELYLDPPVVLFHNIISQSEAQIIKDMARPKYRRSKTTNR
;
A
#
# COMPACT_ATOMS: atom_id res chain seq x y z
N SER A 1 -3.00 0.16 26.18
CA SER A 1 -4.05 -0.86 26.34
C SER A 1 -4.22 -1.53 24.99
N VAL A 2 -3.95 -2.83 24.87
CA VAL A 2 -4.18 -3.57 23.62
C VAL A 2 -5.70 -3.70 23.45
N GLU A 3 -6.21 -3.41 22.26
CA GLU A 3 -7.63 -3.53 21.97
C GLU A 3 -8.01 -5.03 21.85
N VAL A 4 -9.19 -5.41 22.34
CA VAL A 4 -9.69 -6.79 22.30
C VAL A 4 -9.67 -7.44 20.90
N PRO A 5 -10.05 -6.74 19.79
CA PRO A 5 -10.00 -7.33 18.45
C PRO A 5 -8.59 -7.71 18.01
N THR A 6 -7.58 -6.92 18.38
CA THR A 6 -6.18 -7.23 18.04
C THR A 6 -5.73 -8.52 18.72
N LEU A 7 -6.14 -8.76 19.97
CA LEU A 7 -5.80 -9.99 20.67
C LEU A 7 -6.36 -11.25 19.97
N LEU A 8 -7.63 -11.17 19.54
CA LEU A 8 -8.30 -12.25 18.81
C LEU A 8 -7.71 -12.47 17.42
N GLU A 9 -7.30 -11.39 16.74
CA GLU A 9 -6.57 -11.42 15.47
C GLU A 9 -5.25 -12.20 15.59
N TYR A 10 -4.42 -11.85 16.58
CA TYR A 10 -3.16 -12.57 16.85
C TYR A 10 -3.41 -14.02 17.25
N LEU A 11 -4.47 -14.29 18.02
CA LEU A 11 -4.80 -15.64 18.47
C LEU A 11 -5.21 -16.55 17.32
N PHE A 12 -6.02 -16.06 16.38
CA PHE A 12 -6.38 -16.79 15.17
C PHE A 12 -5.13 -17.22 14.38
N LEU A 13 -4.26 -16.25 14.07
CA LEU A 13 -3.04 -16.51 13.31
C LEU A 13 -2.11 -17.48 14.04
N ALA A 14 -1.93 -17.30 15.35
CA ALA A 14 -1.11 -18.20 16.16
C ALA A 14 -1.63 -19.64 16.10
N LYS A 15 -2.93 -19.86 16.32
CA LYS A 15 -3.56 -21.19 16.25
C LYS A 15 -3.40 -21.83 14.88
N CYS A 16 -3.69 -21.06 13.83
CA CYS A 16 -3.56 -21.51 12.44
C CYS A 16 -2.12 -21.92 12.12
N MET A 17 -1.13 -21.12 12.53
CA MET A 17 0.29 -21.41 12.32
C MET A 17 0.81 -22.56 13.19
N THR A 18 0.18 -22.86 14.32
CA THR A 18 0.48 -24.05 15.13
C THR A 18 -0.18 -25.33 14.62
N GLY A 19 -1.00 -25.25 13.56
CA GLY A 19 -1.71 -26.39 12.97
C GLY A 19 -3.04 -26.73 13.66
N ASP A 20 -3.51 -25.89 14.58
CA ASP A 20 -4.83 -26.02 15.22
C ASP A 20 -5.91 -25.36 14.34
N GLU A 21 -6.32 -26.06 13.28
CA GLU A 21 -7.32 -25.58 12.31
C GLU A 21 -8.69 -25.34 12.93
N GLU A 22 -9.16 -26.28 13.76
CA GLU A 22 -10.46 -26.16 14.41
C GLU A 22 -10.47 -25.00 15.41
N GLY A 23 -9.41 -24.89 16.23
CA GLY A 23 -9.29 -23.79 17.17
C GLY A 23 -9.14 -22.44 16.49
N ALA A 24 -8.46 -22.37 15.35
CA ALA A 24 -8.37 -21.15 14.54
C ALA A 24 -9.75 -20.76 14.00
N LYS A 25 -10.47 -21.70 13.39
CA LYS A 25 -11.82 -21.46 12.87
C LYS A 25 -12.77 -20.97 13.96
N LEU A 26 -12.78 -21.61 15.13
CA LEU A 26 -13.60 -21.19 16.27
C LEU A 26 -13.24 -19.78 16.75
N THR A 27 -11.96 -19.43 16.78
CA THR A 27 -11.50 -18.09 17.15
C THR A 27 -11.91 -17.06 16.11
N TYR A 28 -11.85 -17.38 14.82
CA TYR A 28 -12.30 -16.49 13.75
C TYR A 28 -13.81 -16.30 13.74
N GLU A 29 -14.59 -17.37 13.96
CA GLU A 29 -16.05 -17.29 14.10
C GLU A 29 -16.44 -16.42 15.30
N SER A 30 -15.77 -16.59 16.45
CA SER A 30 -15.99 -15.76 17.64
C SER A 30 -15.64 -14.30 17.39
N LEU A 31 -14.55 -14.03 16.65
CA LEU A 31 -14.14 -12.69 16.26
C LEU A 31 -15.18 -12.02 15.35
N LEU A 32 -15.73 -12.75 14.38
CA LEU A 32 -16.77 -12.21 13.48
C LEU A 32 -18.14 -12.07 14.16
N ASP A 33 -18.46 -12.89 15.16
CA ASP A 33 -19.70 -12.78 15.95
C ASP A 33 -19.69 -11.51 16.81
N GLU A 34 -18.56 -11.24 17.47
CA GLU A 34 -18.38 -10.04 18.31
C GLU A 34 -18.10 -8.77 17.49
N TYR A 35 -17.38 -8.90 16.35
CA TYR A 35 -16.99 -7.82 15.45
C TYR A 35 -17.35 -8.14 13.98
N PRO A 36 -18.63 -8.00 13.57
CA PRO A 36 -19.08 -8.35 12.22
C PRO A 36 -18.45 -7.55 11.07
N LEU A 37 -17.83 -6.41 11.39
CA LEU A 37 -17.11 -5.54 10.45
C LEU A 37 -15.58 -5.63 10.62
N PHE A 38 -15.09 -6.65 11.30
CA PHE A 38 -13.66 -6.86 11.51
C PHE A 38 -12.92 -6.89 10.17
N LEU A 39 -11.85 -6.10 10.12
CA LEU A 39 -10.85 -6.11 9.05
C LEU A 39 -9.49 -6.36 9.72
N PRO A 40 -8.66 -7.26 9.18
CA PRO A 40 -7.30 -7.43 9.68
C PRO A 40 -6.55 -6.11 9.65
N SER A 41 -5.67 -5.93 10.62
CA SER A 41 -4.68 -4.86 10.62
C SER A 41 -3.82 -4.92 9.36
N GLU A 42 -3.38 -3.75 8.88
CA GLU A 42 -2.60 -3.63 7.65
C GLU A 42 -1.34 -4.50 7.68
N ASP A 43 -0.70 -4.60 8.85
CA ASP A 43 0.50 -5.40 9.10
C ASP A 43 0.26 -6.93 9.08
N LEU A 44 -0.99 -7.39 9.16
CA LEU A 44 -1.36 -8.81 9.24
C LEU A 44 -2.27 -9.26 8.09
N TYR A 45 -2.60 -8.36 7.16
CA TYR A 45 -3.56 -8.61 6.09
C TYR A 45 -3.17 -9.80 5.21
N GLU A 46 -1.89 -9.88 4.82
CA GLU A 46 -1.42 -10.97 3.96
C GLU A 46 -1.36 -12.30 4.72
N GLU A 47 -0.93 -12.32 6.00
CA GLU A 47 -1.01 -13.51 6.85
C GLU A 47 -2.44 -14.02 7.00
N TYR A 48 -3.39 -13.10 7.17
CA TYR A 48 -4.81 -13.43 7.27
C TYR A 48 -5.33 -14.04 5.96
N LYS A 49 -4.99 -13.43 4.82
CA LYS A 49 -5.38 -13.91 3.50
C LYS A 49 -4.80 -15.28 3.19
N LEU A 50 -3.55 -15.54 3.57
CA LEU A 50 -2.91 -16.86 3.51
C LEU A 50 -3.62 -17.87 4.41
N ALA A 51 -3.85 -17.51 5.68
CA ALA A 51 -4.53 -18.37 6.65
C ALA A 51 -5.97 -18.74 6.24
N LEU A 52 -6.70 -17.79 5.64
CA LEU A 52 -8.04 -18.01 5.08
C LEU A 52 -8.02 -18.91 3.83
N GLY A 53 -6.90 -18.96 3.11
CA GLY A 53 -6.68 -19.89 1.99
C GLY A 53 -6.35 -21.32 2.44
N GLY A 54 -5.92 -21.50 3.70
CA GLY A 54 -5.61 -22.80 4.32
C GLY A 54 -4.45 -22.71 5.32
N CYS A 55 -4.66 -23.21 6.54
CA CYS A 55 -3.63 -23.14 7.60
C CYS A 55 -2.40 -24.00 7.30
N LYS A 56 -2.59 -25.16 6.65
CA LYS A 56 -1.48 -26.03 6.22
C LYS A 56 -0.59 -25.32 5.21
N GLU A 57 -1.20 -24.72 4.19
CA GLU A 57 -0.53 -23.96 3.15
C GLU A 57 0.19 -22.73 3.74
N ALA A 58 -0.48 -22.00 4.64
CA ALA A 58 0.12 -20.86 5.34
C ALA A 58 1.33 -21.27 6.19
N ALA A 59 1.26 -22.41 6.88
CA ALA A 59 2.36 -22.94 7.67
C ALA A 59 3.55 -23.40 6.81
N LEU A 60 3.29 -23.99 5.63
CA LEU A 60 4.32 -24.37 4.66
C LEU A 60 5.03 -23.14 4.10
N VAL A 61 4.28 -22.13 3.65
CA VAL A 61 4.83 -20.86 3.15
C VAL A 61 5.68 -20.18 4.23
N LYS A 62 5.24 -20.23 5.49
CA LYS A 62 6.00 -19.72 6.64
C LYS A 62 7.30 -20.51 6.90
N ALA A 63 7.25 -21.82 6.77
CA ALA A 63 8.41 -22.69 6.96
C ALA A 63 9.46 -22.51 5.84
N GLU A 64 9.03 -22.42 4.59
CA GLU A 64 9.89 -22.22 3.42
C GLU A 64 10.55 -20.84 3.39
N THR A 65 9.84 -19.81 3.85
CA THR A 65 10.39 -18.44 3.93
C THR A 65 11.35 -18.22 5.11
N GLY A 66 11.53 -19.22 6.00
CA GLY A 66 12.52 -19.20 7.08
C GLY A 66 12.38 -18.05 8.09
N ARG A 67 11.24 -17.36 8.09
CA ARG A 67 10.98 -16.18 8.92
C ARG A 67 10.16 -16.60 10.13
N ASN A 68 10.64 -16.25 11.32
CA ASN A 68 9.74 -16.06 12.46
C ASN A 68 8.73 -15.01 12.02
N VAL A 69 7.50 -15.39 11.67
CA VAL A 69 6.38 -14.46 11.44
C VAL A 69 5.96 -13.92 12.80
N GLY A 70 6.84 -13.10 13.36
CA GLY A 70 6.49 -11.99 14.22
C GLY A 70 6.80 -10.74 13.39
N LEU A 71 5.76 -9.93 13.18
CA LEU A 71 5.79 -8.55 12.71
C LEU A 71 7.10 -8.09 12.06
N ARG A 72 7.09 -8.06 10.72
CA ARG A 72 7.68 -7.03 9.84
C ARG A 72 8.14 -7.65 8.53
N PHE A 73 7.26 -7.62 7.54
CA PHE A 73 7.64 -7.40 6.15
C PHE A 73 6.56 -6.54 5.48
N VAL A 74 6.51 -5.26 5.85
CA VAL A 74 6.37 -4.31 4.76
C VAL A 74 7.69 -4.35 4.03
N ASP A 75 7.65 -4.62 2.73
CA ASP A 75 8.83 -4.52 1.86
C ASP A 75 9.46 -3.14 2.08
N LYS A 76 10.63 -3.11 2.72
CA LYS A 76 11.35 -1.86 3.00
C LYS A 76 11.58 -1.06 1.73
N ASP A 77 11.60 -1.67 0.56
CA ASP A 77 11.84 -0.98 -0.71
C ASP A 77 10.54 -0.40 -1.30
N HIS A 78 9.37 -0.97 -1.01
CA HIS A 78 8.08 -0.51 -1.53
C HIS A 78 7.45 0.60 -0.64
N GLU A 79 7.71 0.57 0.67
CA GLU A 79 7.25 1.60 1.62
C GLU A 79 8.17 2.82 1.67
N THR A 80 9.50 2.63 1.50
CA THR A 80 10.46 3.75 1.63
C THR A 80 10.33 4.80 0.55
N ILE A 81 9.72 4.50 -0.60
CA ILE A 81 9.51 5.48 -1.67
C ILE A 81 8.10 6.12 -1.66
N SER A 82 7.09 5.44 -1.12
CA SER A 82 5.71 5.94 -1.13
C SER A 82 5.57 7.27 -0.38
N ASP A 83 6.08 7.32 0.85
CA ASP A 83 6.07 8.51 1.69
C ASP A 83 6.84 9.70 1.09
N PRO A 84 8.08 9.54 0.60
CA PRO A 84 8.77 10.64 -0.07
C PRO A 84 8.14 11.01 -1.41
N VAL A 85 7.57 10.08 -2.20
CA VAL A 85 6.80 10.43 -3.41
C VAL A 85 5.61 11.33 -3.05
N CYS A 86 4.81 10.92 -2.06
CA CYS A 86 3.65 11.70 -1.60
C CYS A 86 4.05 13.08 -1.07
N CYS A 87 5.24 13.19 -0.46
CA CYS A 87 5.79 14.46 0.03
C CYS A 87 6.56 15.27 -1.02
N GLY A 88 6.75 14.76 -2.25
CA GLY A 88 7.59 15.38 -3.27
C GLY A 88 9.10 15.41 -2.94
N ARG A 89 9.56 14.48 -2.09
CA ARG A 89 10.95 14.33 -1.63
C ARG A 89 11.66 13.13 -2.27
N VAL A 90 11.45 12.93 -3.58
CA VAL A 90 12.11 11.85 -4.32
C VAL A 90 13.40 12.37 -4.92
N GLN A 91 14.52 11.70 -4.63
CA GLN A 91 15.76 11.96 -5.34
C GLN A 91 15.85 11.00 -6.53
N PRO A 92 16.21 11.49 -7.73
CA PRO A 92 16.37 10.63 -8.89
C PRO A 92 17.47 9.60 -8.63
N GLN A 93 17.22 8.34 -9.00
CA GLN A 93 18.30 7.36 -9.05
C GLN A 93 19.32 7.80 -10.12
N GLY A 94 20.62 7.62 -9.85
CA GLY A 94 21.67 8.00 -10.79
C GLY A 94 21.54 7.24 -12.12
N GLY A 95 21.72 7.93 -13.24
CA GLY A 95 21.72 7.33 -14.58
C GLY A 95 20.35 7.23 -15.28
N LEU A 96 19.29 7.79 -14.69
CA LEU A 96 17.98 7.89 -15.33
C LEU A 96 17.95 8.98 -16.41
N LYS A 97 17.04 8.83 -17.38
CA LYS A 97 17.03 9.60 -18.64
C LYS A 97 15.80 10.49 -18.75
N CYS A 98 16.02 11.78 -18.97
CA CYS A 98 14.99 12.69 -19.46
C CYS A 98 14.76 12.44 -20.95
N HIS A 99 13.51 12.25 -21.36
CA HIS A 99 13.18 12.05 -22.76
C HIS A 99 11.84 12.68 -23.15
N LEU A 100 11.73 13.02 -24.43
CA LEU A 100 10.52 13.57 -25.02
C LEU A 100 9.58 12.43 -25.39
N VAL A 101 8.39 12.41 -24.79
CA VAL A 101 7.37 11.39 -25.03
C VAL A 101 6.20 11.97 -25.80
N HIS A 102 5.78 11.23 -26.84
CA HIS A 102 4.65 11.61 -27.68
C HIS A 102 3.55 10.54 -27.73
N TYR A 103 3.78 9.32 -27.21
CA TYR A 103 2.81 8.20 -27.13
C TYR A 103 1.94 8.00 -28.38
N ASN A 104 2.55 8.19 -29.56
CA ASN A 104 1.89 8.16 -30.86
C ASN A 104 0.66 9.10 -31.01
N ARG A 105 0.51 10.12 -30.17
CA ARG A 105 -0.53 11.14 -30.29
C ARG A 105 -0.06 12.25 -31.23
N SER A 106 -0.86 12.56 -32.25
CA SER A 106 -0.52 13.57 -33.27
C SER A 106 -0.20 14.95 -32.67
N GLN A 107 -0.96 15.36 -31.65
CA GLN A 107 -0.75 16.63 -30.93
C GLN A 107 0.61 16.66 -30.19
N LEU A 108 0.99 15.55 -29.56
CA LEU A 108 2.25 15.43 -28.81
C LEU A 108 3.47 15.21 -29.73
N ARG A 109 3.28 14.96 -31.03
CA ARG A 109 4.40 14.98 -31.99
C ARG A 109 4.87 16.41 -32.26
N ILE A 110 3.98 17.39 -32.14
CA ILE A 110 4.28 18.81 -32.32
C ILE A 110 4.80 19.41 -31.01
N ASN A 111 4.18 19.01 -29.89
CA ASN A 111 4.59 19.43 -28.55
C ASN A 111 4.69 18.23 -27.60
N PRO A 112 5.81 17.48 -27.61
CA PRO A 112 5.98 16.31 -26.76
C PRO A 112 6.13 16.70 -25.29
N PHE A 113 5.70 15.81 -24.41
CA PHE A 113 5.94 16.00 -22.99
C PHE A 113 7.39 15.69 -22.65
N GLN A 114 7.95 16.50 -21.75
CA GLN A 114 9.23 16.24 -21.13
C GLN A 114 8.98 15.31 -19.94
N LEU A 115 9.46 14.06 -20.04
CA LEU A 115 9.36 13.06 -18.99
C LEU A 115 10.74 12.78 -18.42
N GLU A 116 10.83 12.73 -17.10
CA GLU A 116 12.02 12.32 -16.36
C GLU A 116 11.68 11.09 -15.51
N GLU A 117 12.43 10.01 -15.69
CA GLU A 117 12.33 8.83 -14.84
C GLU A 117 13.07 9.13 -13.52
N LEU A 118 12.41 8.94 -12.38
CA LEU A 118 12.99 9.16 -11.05
C LEU A 118 13.32 7.85 -10.34
N TYR A 119 12.55 6.80 -10.60
CA TYR A 119 12.73 5.46 -10.04
C TYR A 119 12.18 4.40 -11.01
N LEU A 120 12.83 3.25 -11.08
CA LEU A 120 12.42 2.15 -11.98
C LEU A 120 11.45 1.18 -11.30
N ASP A 121 11.64 0.92 -10.01
CA ASP A 121 10.83 -0.02 -9.24
C ASP A 121 10.65 0.45 -7.78
N PRO A 122 9.44 0.87 -7.37
CA PRO A 122 8.27 1.09 -8.22
C PRO A 122 8.51 2.25 -9.21
N PRO A 123 7.88 2.23 -10.39
CA PRO A 123 8.12 3.24 -11.42
C PRO A 123 7.60 4.61 -10.99
N VAL A 124 8.49 5.59 -10.90
CA VAL A 124 8.16 7.00 -10.62
C VAL A 124 8.64 7.87 -11.77
N VAL A 125 7.73 8.62 -12.37
CA VAL A 125 8.04 9.54 -13.48
C VAL A 125 7.56 10.95 -13.16
N LEU A 126 8.37 11.94 -13.52
CA LEU A 126 8.05 13.35 -13.41
C LEU A 126 7.80 13.93 -14.80
N PHE A 127 6.65 14.55 -14.96
CA PHE A 127 6.35 15.32 -16.16
C PHE A 127 6.62 16.80 -15.94
N HIS A 128 7.47 17.38 -16.79
CA HIS A 128 7.84 18.79 -16.69
C HIS A 128 6.87 19.68 -17.45
N ASN A 129 6.51 20.81 -16.85
CA ASN A 129 5.80 21.93 -17.48
C ASN A 129 4.47 21.55 -18.17
N ILE A 130 3.75 20.54 -17.67
CA ILE A 130 2.43 20.17 -18.22
C ILE A 130 1.37 21.25 -17.92
N ILE A 131 1.45 21.88 -16.75
CA ILE A 131 0.49 22.90 -16.30
C ILE A 131 1.25 24.21 -16.12
N SER A 132 0.81 25.27 -16.81
CA SER A 132 1.37 26.61 -16.65
C SER A 132 1.04 27.20 -15.27
N GLN A 133 1.81 28.19 -14.82
CA GLN A 133 1.54 28.84 -13.52
C GLN A 133 0.15 29.49 -13.46
N SER A 134 -0.33 30.06 -14.57
CA SER A 134 -1.67 30.66 -14.66
C SER A 134 -2.77 29.60 -14.54
N GLU A 135 -2.64 28.47 -15.23
CA GLU A 135 -3.58 27.34 -15.11
C GLU A 135 -3.58 26.76 -13.69
N ALA A 136 -2.39 26.59 -13.11
CA ALA A 136 -2.25 26.14 -11.73
C ALA A 136 -2.94 27.10 -10.74
N GLN A 137 -2.85 28.41 -10.98
CA GLN A 137 -3.52 29.42 -10.16
C GLN A 137 -5.05 29.31 -10.29
N ILE A 138 -5.56 29.15 -11.51
CA ILE A 138 -6.99 28.94 -11.76
C ILE A 138 -7.50 27.70 -11.02
N ILE A 139 -6.77 26.58 -11.08
CA ILE A 139 -7.11 25.35 -10.35
C ILE A 139 -7.16 25.60 -8.85
N LYS A 140 -6.15 26.30 -8.29
CA LYS A 140 -6.10 26.65 -6.86
C LYS A 140 -7.30 27.51 -6.48
N ASP A 141 -7.66 28.51 -7.26
CA ASP A 141 -8.77 29.41 -6.95
C ASP A 141 -10.12 28.72 -7.02
N MET A 142 -10.31 27.77 -7.95
CA MET A 142 -11.50 26.93 -7.99
C MET A 142 -11.57 25.89 -6.86
N ALA A 143 -10.41 25.38 -6.41
CA ALA A 143 -10.32 24.34 -5.38
C ALA A 143 -10.45 24.89 -3.95
N ARG A 144 -9.85 26.05 -3.67
CA ARG A 144 -9.86 26.73 -2.35
C ARG A 144 -11.23 26.75 -1.65
N PRO A 145 -12.33 27.19 -2.28
CA PRO A 145 -13.63 27.23 -1.61
C PRO A 145 -14.22 25.84 -1.32
N LYS A 146 -13.76 24.80 -2.01
CA LYS A 146 -14.23 23.42 -1.87
C LYS A 146 -13.33 22.57 -0.97
N TYR A 147 -12.18 23.11 -0.54
CA TYR A 147 -11.18 22.39 0.23
C TYR A 147 -11.74 22.04 1.61
N ARG A 148 -11.75 20.74 1.94
CA ARG A 148 -12.15 20.24 3.27
C ARG A 148 -11.03 19.34 3.79
N ARG A 149 -10.77 19.42 5.10
CA ARG A 149 -9.81 18.53 5.75
C ARG A 149 -10.26 17.07 5.52
N SER A 150 -9.33 16.25 5.08
CA SER A 150 -9.57 14.80 4.98
C SER A 150 -9.98 14.26 6.35
N LYS A 151 -11.04 13.44 6.38
CA LYS A 151 -11.51 12.76 7.59
C LYS A 151 -11.28 11.27 7.38
N THR A 152 -10.34 10.72 8.13
CA THR A 152 -10.19 9.28 8.28
C THR A 152 -11.16 8.84 9.37
N THR A 153 -12.17 8.05 9.00
CA THR A 153 -12.92 7.29 9.99
C THR A 153 -12.04 6.13 10.39
N ASN A 154 -11.49 6.18 11.61
CA ASN A 154 -10.90 4.97 12.20
C ASN A 154 -12.05 3.96 12.32
N ARG A 155 -11.88 2.81 11.67
CA ARG A 155 -12.92 1.80 11.55
C ARG A 155 -12.48 0.56 12.30
#